data_AF-X0QUL4-F1
#
_entry.id   AF-X0QUL4-F1
#
_cell.length_a   1.000
_cell.length_b   1.000
_cell.length_c   1.000
_cell.angle_alpha   90.00
_cell.angle_beta   90.00
_cell.angle_gamma   90.00
#
_symmetry.space_group_name_H-M   'P 1'
#
loop_
_entity.id
_entity.type
_entity.pdbx_description
1 polymer ?
#
loop_
_entity_poly.entity_id
_entity_poly.type
_entity_poly.pdbx_seq_one_letter_code
_entity_poly.pdbx_strand_id
1 'polypeptide(L)'
;MFVATAYLWQQASARDKTRAQKYADDAASLLPYMTDLIKKRIVNHPTECFRLYQTPAGFRIIATHDVVSPSDNVVEDWFAYFHADTNYVRLCQVQQCFRARITAKPWRMSEVENKKLAKDIPAKDFWFGSENTDIDSSIEQRQDELKARKQWVADYDKYAKNYRACHYVESMVGKEVARESGSGAPSHIDEFIQWHDKACQVEKNLEMA
;
A
#
# COMPACT_ATOMS: atom_id res chain seq x y z
N MET A 1 -23.47 30.86 -6.55
CA MET A 1 -22.83 29.63 -7.10
C MET A 1 -21.80 29.01 -6.15
N PHE A 2 -21.05 29.79 -5.35
CA PHE A 2 -20.05 29.29 -4.39
C PHE A 2 -20.60 28.49 -3.18
N VAL A 3 -21.82 28.77 -2.72
CA VAL A 3 -22.40 28.11 -1.53
C VAL A 3 -22.74 26.64 -1.80
N ALA A 4 -23.22 26.32 -3.01
CA ALA A 4 -23.58 24.96 -3.40
C ALA A 4 -22.34 24.05 -3.57
N THR A 5 -21.26 24.56 -4.14
CA THR A 5 -19.99 23.83 -4.29
C THR A 5 -19.31 23.58 -2.94
N ALA A 6 -19.34 24.54 -2.02
CA ALA A 6 -18.82 24.35 -0.66
C ALA A 6 -19.61 23.25 0.09
N TYR A 7 -20.94 23.26 0.00
CA TYR A 7 -21.80 22.27 0.63
C TYR A 7 -21.60 20.85 0.05
N LEU A 8 -21.55 20.71 -1.28
CA LEU A 8 -21.27 19.44 -1.95
C LEU A 8 -19.89 18.89 -1.60
N TRP A 9 -18.89 19.76 -1.49
CA TRP A 9 -17.53 19.36 -1.12
C TRP A 9 -17.44 18.92 0.35
N GLN A 10 -18.16 19.61 1.25
CA GLN A 10 -18.26 19.23 2.66
C GLN A 10 -18.93 17.86 2.82
N GLN A 11 -20.00 17.58 2.06
CA GLN A 11 -20.64 16.26 2.05
C GLN A 11 -19.74 15.15 1.48
N ALA A 12 -19.02 15.39 0.38
CA ALA A 12 -18.07 14.43 -0.18
C ALA A 12 -16.92 14.13 0.80
N SER A 13 -16.38 15.17 1.46
CA SER A 13 -15.34 15.03 2.49
C SER A 13 -15.83 14.24 3.70
N ALA A 14 -17.07 14.47 4.16
CA ALA A 14 -17.68 13.71 5.23
C ALA A 14 -17.86 12.23 4.85
N ARG A 15 -18.36 11.94 3.64
CA ARG A 15 -18.52 10.57 3.13
C ARG A 15 -17.18 9.83 3.01
N ASP A 16 -16.13 10.51 2.59
CA ASP A 16 -14.78 9.94 2.53
C ASP A 16 -14.24 9.59 3.92
N LYS A 17 -14.46 10.46 4.92
CA LYS A 17 -14.08 10.19 6.31
C LYS A 17 -14.86 9.01 6.89
N THR A 18 -16.18 8.96 6.68
CA THR A 18 -17.01 7.83 7.12
C THR A 18 -16.58 6.52 6.47
N ARG A 19 -16.21 6.55 5.19
CA ARG A 19 -15.73 5.35 4.48
C ARG A 19 -14.36 4.90 4.97
N ALA A 20 -13.45 5.85 5.25
CA ALA A 20 -12.14 5.54 5.82
C ALA A 20 -12.27 4.93 7.23
N GLN A 21 -13.13 5.50 8.08
CA GLN A 21 -13.42 4.94 9.40
C GLN A 21 -14.01 3.54 9.29
N LYS A 22 -15.01 3.34 8.43
CA LYS A 22 -15.58 2.02 8.18
C LYS A 22 -14.52 0.99 7.80
N TYR A 23 -13.61 1.32 6.88
CA TYR A 23 -12.54 0.39 6.50
C TYR A 23 -11.55 0.10 7.63
N ALA A 24 -11.27 1.07 8.50
CA ALA A 24 -10.45 0.86 9.67
C ALA A 24 -11.14 -0.07 10.68
N ASP A 25 -12.44 0.14 10.92
CA ASP A 25 -13.26 -0.69 11.81
C ASP A 25 -13.39 -2.13 11.26
N ASP A 26 -13.67 -2.25 9.95
CA ASP A 26 -13.73 -3.53 9.25
C ASP A 26 -12.37 -4.26 9.37
N ALA A 27 -11.25 -3.58 9.14
CA ALA A 27 -9.92 -4.17 9.28
C ALA A 27 -9.62 -4.60 10.72
N ALA A 28 -10.01 -3.81 11.72
CA ALA A 28 -9.86 -4.21 13.12
C ALA A 28 -10.71 -5.46 13.45
N SER A 29 -11.93 -5.54 12.93
CA SER A 29 -12.83 -6.67 13.15
C SER A 29 -12.36 -7.96 12.44
N LEU A 30 -11.69 -7.83 11.29
CA LEU A 30 -11.20 -8.95 10.48
C LEU A 30 -9.82 -9.44 10.91
N LEU A 31 -9.13 -8.70 11.79
CA LEU A 31 -7.78 -9.07 12.21
C LEU A 31 -7.70 -10.47 12.83
N PRO A 32 -8.58 -10.86 13.77
CA PRO A 32 -8.58 -12.22 14.31
C PRO A 32 -8.80 -13.28 13.23
N TYR A 33 -9.71 -13.02 12.28
CA TYR A 33 -9.97 -13.92 11.16
C TYR A 33 -8.72 -14.14 10.30
N MET A 34 -8.01 -13.06 9.95
CA MET A 34 -6.81 -13.15 9.13
C MET A 34 -5.66 -13.85 9.86
N THR A 35 -5.46 -13.56 11.15
CA THR A 35 -4.47 -14.26 11.97
C THR A 35 -4.78 -15.75 12.05
N ASP A 36 -6.03 -16.13 12.29
CA ASP A 36 -6.46 -17.54 12.32
C ASP A 36 -6.29 -18.23 10.97
N LEU A 37 -6.56 -17.53 9.87
CA LEU A 37 -6.41 -18.05 8.51
C LEU A 37 -4.95 -18.39 8.20
N ILE A 38 -4.01 -17.50 8.56
CA ILE A 38 -2.57 -17.73 8.42
C ILE A 38 -2.11 -18.87 9.35
N LYS A 39 -2.57 -18.89 10.62
CA LYS A 39 -2.27 -19.97 11.57
C LYS A 39 -2.70 -21.34 11.03
N LYS A 40 -3.90 -21.43 10.42
CA LYS A 40 -4.36 -22.66 9.76
C LYS A 40 -3.49 -23.02 8.56
N ARG A 41 -3.04 -22.04 7.78
CA ARG A 41 -2.17 -22.26 6.61
C ARG A 41 -0.86 -22.91 7.03
N ILE A 42 -0.14 -22.31 7.98
CA ILE A 42 1.18 -22.82 8.41
C ILE A 42 1.11 -24.17 9.12
N VAL A 43 -0.07 -24.58 9.62
CA VAL A 43 -0.29 -25.92 10.16
C VAL A 43 -0.38 -26.96 9.04
N ASN A 44 -1.02 -26.62 7.93
CA ASN A 44 -1.16 -27.51 6.77
C ASN A 44 0.05 -27.46 5.83
N HIS A 45 0.83 -26.37 5.87
CA HIS A 45 2.04 -26.16 5.09
C HIS A 45 3.19 -25.78 6.05
N PRO A 46 3.81 -26.76 6.73
CA PRO A 46 4.76 -26.50 7.82
C PRO A 46 6.06 -25.81 7.41
N THR A 47 6.36 -25.71 6.12
CA THR A 47 7.50 -24.97 5.56
C THR A 47 7.18 -23.48 5.30
N GLU A 48 5.90 -23.10 5.31
CA GLU A 48 5.50 -21.73 5.02
C GLU A 48 5.61 -20.83 6.26
N CYS A 49 6.17 -19.65 6.05
CA CYS A 49 6.29 -18.58 7.04
C CYS A 49 5.78 -17.27 6.46
N PHE A 50 5.05 -16.50 7.28
CA PHE A 50 4.40 -15.26 6.88
C PHE A 50 4.56 -14.17 7.93
N ARG A 51 4.63 -12.93 7.45
CA ARG A 51 4.56 -11.72 8.27
C ARG A 51 3.32 -10.92 7.92
N LEU A 52 2.48 -10.64 8.92
CA LEU A 52 1.22 -9.94 8.77
C LEU A 52 1.36 -8.46 9.16
N TYR A 53 0.78 -7.60 8.34
CA TYR A 53 0.70 -6.16 8.57
C TYR A 53 -0.73 -5.66 8.37
N GLN A 54 -1.20 -4.76 9.21
CA GLN A 54 -2.44 -4.02 9.04
C GLN A 54 -2.21 -2.80 8.15
N THR A 55 -3.17 -2.49 7.28
CA THR A 55 -3.18 -1.31 6.42
C THR A 55 -4.49 -0.54 6.64
N PRO A 56 -4.64 0.71 6.15
CA PRO A 56 -5.88 1.46 6.33
C PRO A 56 -7.15 0.83 5.71
N ALA A 57 -7.02 -0.19 4.86
CA ALA A 57 -8.17 -0.82 4.18
C ALA A 57 -8.05 -2.34 4.04
N GLY A 58 -7.38 -3.00 4.98
CA GLY A 58 -7.18 -4.45 4.97
C GLY A 58 -5.79 -4.82 5.46
N PHE A 59 -5.18 -5.84 4.85
CA PHE A 59 -3.93 -6.43 5.33
C PHE A 59 -2.89 -6.57 4.23
N ARG A 60 -1.64 -6.67 4.65
CA ARG A 60 -0.50 -7.07 3.80
C ARG A 60 0.15 -8.28 4.44
N ILE A 61 0.47 -9.26 3.61
CA ILE A 61 1.18 -10.48 4.02
C ILE A 61 2.47 -10.53 3.22
N ILE A 62 3.59 -10.81 3.89
CA ILE A 62 4.87 -11.08 3.26
C ILE A 62 5.24 -12.53 3.58
N ALA A 63 5.46 -13.35 2.56
CA ALA A 63 6.06 -14.68 2.76
C ALA A 63 7.55 -14.51 3.09
N THR A 64 8.04 -15.21 4.12
CA THR A 64 9.39 -15.00 4.66
C THR A 64 10.28 -16.24 4.58
N HIS A 65 9.81 -17.33 4.00
CA HIS A 65 10.52 -18.61 3.93
C HIS A 65 11.25 -18.81 2.60
N ASP A 66 10.74 -18.25 1.51
CA ASP A 66 11.31 -18.40 0.17
C ASP A 66 10.97 -17.21 -0.74
N VAL A 67 11.68 -17.10 -1.86
CA VAL A 67 11.41 -16.15 -2.94
C VAL A 67 10.44 -16.78 -3.92
N VAL A 68 9.32 -16.10 -4.17
CA VAL A 68 8.29 -16.56 -5.11
C VAL A 68 8.10 -15.58 -6.27
N SER A 69 7.70 -16.11 -7.42
CA SER A 69 7.26 -15.36 -8.59
C SER A 69 5.74 -15.16 -8.56
N PRO A 70 5.21 -14.00 -9.02
CA PRO A 70 3.77 -13.78 -9.18
C PRO A 70 3.05 -14.78 -10.10
N SER A 71 3.79 -15.53 -10.92
CA SER A 71 3.29 -16.59 -11.80
C SER A 71 3.36 -17.99 -11.21
N ASP A 72 3.90 -18.17 -9.99
CA ASP A 72 3.99 -19.49 -9.37
C ASP A 72 2.61 -19.97 -8.92
N ASN A 73 2.35 -21.27 -9.10
CA ASN A 73 1.08 -21.90 -8.69
C ASN A 73 0.80 -21.73 -7.18
N VAL A 74 1.85 -21.71 -6.36
CA VAL A 74 1.71 -21.48 -4.91
C VAL A 74 1.16 -20.08 -4.60
N VAL A 75 1.48 -19.09 -5.43
CA VAL A 75 1.00 -17.71 -5.26
C VAL A 75 -0.45 -17.59 -5.68
N GLU A 76 -0.88 -18.31 -6.72
CA GLU A 76 -2.30 -18.40 -7.09
C GLU A 76 -3.14 -19.03 -5.96
N ASP A 77 -2.64 -20.12 -5.37
CA ASP A 77 -3.24 -20.76 -4.20
C ASP A 77 -3.30 -19.81 -3.00
N TRP A 78 -2.22 -19.07 -2.70
CA TRP A 78 -2.23 -18.05 -1.64
C TRP A 78 -3.23 -16.94 -1.90
N PHE A 79 -3.36 -16.45 -3.14
CA PHE A 79 -4.34 -15.41 -3.47
C PHE A 79 -5.77 -15.88 -3.24
N ALA A 80 -6.10 -17.12 -3.63
CA ALA A 80 -7.39 -17.72 -3.37
C ALA A 80 -7.63 -17.91 -1.86
N TYR A 81 -6.64 -18.49 -1.16
CA TYR A 81 -6.73 -18.83 0.25
C TYR A 81 -6.85 -17.59 1.15
N PHE A 82 -6.08 -16.54 0.89
CA PHE A 82 -6.12 -15.28 1.67
C PHE A 82 -7.14 -14.25 1.16
N HIS A 83 -7.99 -14.63 0.20
CA HIS A 83 -9.01 -13.76 -0.39
C HIS A 83 -8.44 -12.43 -0.91
N ALA A 84 -7.34 -12.50 -1.66
CA ALA A 84 -6.73 -11.31 -2.26
C ALA A 84 -7.71 -10.62 -3.24
N ASP A 85 -7.65 -9.29 -3.31
CA ASP A 85 -8.47 -8.50 -4.22
C ASP A 85 -8.23 -8.94 -5.69
N THR A 86 -9.30 -9.23 -6.42
CA THR A 86 -9.21 -9.77 -7.79
C THR A 86 -8.50 -8.83 -8.78
N ASN A 87 -8.62 -7.51 -8.60
CA ASN A 87 -7.87 -6.54 -9.41
C ASN A 87 -6.40 -6.54 -9.02
N TYR A 88 -6.08 -6.67 -7.74
CA TYR A 88 -4.71 -6.82 -7.28
C TYR A 88 -4.05 -8.07 -7.88
N VAL A 89 -4.73 -9.22 -7.81
CA VAL A 89 -4.28 -10.50 -8.41
C VAL A 89 -4.00 -10.32 -9.90
N ARG A 90 -4.99 -9.80 -10.64
CA ARG A 90 -4.86 -9.57 -12.08
C ARG A 90 -3.68 -8.66 -12.42
N LEU A 91 -3.48 -7.58 -11.68
CA LEU A 91 -2.37 -6.65 -11.91
C LEU A 91 -1.02 -7.30 -11.60
N CYS A 92 -0.92 -8.12 -10.55
CA CYS A 92 0.31 -8.82 -10.22
C CYS A 92 0.69 -9.83 -11.31
N GLN A 93 -0.29 -10.59 -11.81
CA GLN A 93 -0.09 -11.57 -12.88
C GLN A 93 0.24 -10.89 -14.22
N VAL A 94 -0.46 -9.82 -14.62
CA VAL A 94 -0.19 -9.15 -15.90
C VAL A 94 1.17 -8.47 -15.90
N GLN A 95 1.58 -7.89 -14.77
CA GLN A 95 2.82 -7.11 -14.69
C GLN A 95 4.00 -7.89 -14.13
N GLN A 96 3.80 -9.15 -13.76
CA GLN A 96 4.79 -10.02 -13.15
C GLN A 96 5.51 -9.33 -11.97
N CYS A 97 4.76 -8.61 -11.13
CA CYS A 97 5.29 -8.00 -9.91
C CYS A 97 4.26 -7.92 -8.78
N PHE A 98 4.72 -8.07 -7.53
CA PHE A 98 3.89 -7.76 -6.36
C PHE A 98 3.84 -6.25 -6.12
N ARG A 99 2.65 -5.73 -5.81
CA ARG A 99 2.42 -4.28 -5.70
C ARG A 99 2.13 -3.88 -4.25
N ALA A 100 3.14 -3.35 -3.57
CA ALA A 100 2.98 -2.80 -2.23
C ALA A 100 3.21 -1.28 -2.25
N ARG A 101 2.31 -0.53 -1.60
CA ARG A 101 2.53 0.90 -1.40
C ARG A 101 3.33 1.13 -0.11
N ILE A 102 4.47 1.80 -0.22
CA ILE A 102 5.39 2.02 0.92
C ILE A 102 5.22 3.38 1.60
N THR A 103 4.44 4.28 1.02
CA THR A 103 4.12 5.60 1.56
C THR A 103 2.63 5.86 1.52
N ALA A 104 2.14 6.75 2.39
CA ALA A 104 0.72 7.03 2.49
C ALA A 104 0.10 7.54 1.18
N LYS A 105 -1.18 7.25 0.97
CA LYS A 105 -1.92 7.75 -0.20
C LYS A 105 -2.24 9.24 -0.01
N PRO A 106 -1.95 10.12 -0.98
CA PRO A 106 -2.17 11.57 -0.83
C PRO A 106 -3.57 11.94 -0.37
N TRP A 107 -4.60 11.22 -0.84
CA TRP A 107 -6.01 11.50 -0.51
C TRP A 107 -6.45 11.03 0.88
N ARG A 108 -5.60 10.29 1.62
CA ARG A 108 -5.84 9.87 3.00
C ARG A 108 -5.08 10.72 4.03
N MET A 109 -4.21 11.63 3.57
CA MET A 109 -3.46 12.53 4.46
C MET A 109 -4.37 13.68 4.91
N SER A 110 -4.79 13.63 6.17
CA SER A 110 -5.70 14.57 6.83
C SER A 110 -5.13 15.99 7.00
N GLU A 111 -3.81 16.13 7.14
CA GLU A 111 -3.10 17.41 7.35
C GLU A 111 -3.02 18.30 6.10
N VAL A 112 -3.34 17.74 4.93
CA VAL A 112 -3.27 18.48 3.68
C VAL A 112 -4.50 19.37 3.56
N GLU A 113 -4.32 20.66 3.81
CA GLU A 113 -5.37 21.67 3.67
C GLU A 113 -6.12 21.49 2.34
N ASN A 114 -7.45 21.44 2.40
CA ASN A 114 -8.33 21.27 1.25
C ASN A 114 -8.06 20.04 0.37
N LYS A 115 -7.33 19.02 0.86
CA LYS A 115 -6.82 17.88 0.07
C LYS A 115 -5.98 18.34 -1.14
N LYS A 116 -5.28 19.47 -1.03
CA LYS A 116 -4.50 20.09 -2.11
C LYS A 116 -3.59 19.11 -2.85
N LEU A 117 -2.81 18.30 -2.13
CA LEU A 117 -1.95 17.26 -2.73
C LEU A 117 -2.72 16.24 -3.58
N ALA A 118 -3.94 15.87 -3.20
CA ALA A 118 -4.74 14.92 -3.94
C ALA A 118 -5.47 15.54 -5.13
N LYS A 119 -5.77 16.84 -5.07
CA LYS A 119 -6.44 17.60 -6.14
C LYS A 119 -5.47 18.07 -7.22
N ASP A 120 -4.28 18.48 -6.79
CA ASP A 120 -3.26 19.13 -7.61
C ASP A 120 -2.16 18.14 -7.99
N ILE A 121 -2.51 16.86 -8.19
CA ILE A 121 -1.56 15.87 -8.71
C ILE A 121 -1.20 16.32 -10.13
N PRO A 122 0.07 16.63 -10.42
CA PRO A 122 0.52 17.13 -11.74
C PRO A 122 0.34 16.11 -12.89
N ALA A 123 -0.28 14.96 -12.62
CA ALA A 123 -0.41 13.82 -13.51
C ALA A 123 -1.77 13.75 -14.21
N LYS A 124 -2.68 14.73 -14.05
CA LYS A 124 -3.94 14.74 -14.80
C LYS A 124 -3.73 14.68 -16.32
N ASP A 125 -2.58 15.16 -16.79
CA ASP A 125 -2.25 15.25 -18.20
C ASP A 125 -1.09 14.32 -18.63
N PHE A 126 -0.69 13.31 -17.84
CA PHE A 126 0.54 12.55 -18.15
C PHE A 126 0.39 11.04 -18.39
N TRP A 127 0.79 10.63 -19.61
CA TRP A 127 1.61 9.45 -20.00
C TRP A 127 1.04 8.53 -21.10
N PHE A 128 -0.27 8.49 -21.37
CA PHE A 128 -0.83 7.60 -22.42
C PHE A 128 -1.54 8.30 -23.57
N GLY A 129 -1.51 9.63 -23.64
CA GLY A 129 -1.88 10.34 -24.86
C GLY A 129 -0.77 10.23 -25.88
N SER A 130 -0.61 9.07 -26.53
CA SER A 130 0.26 8.92 -27.70
C SER A 130 -0.23 9.68 -28.94
N GLU A 131 -1.07 10.70 -28.75
CA GLU A 131 -1.56 11.60 -29.81
C GLU A 131 -1.48 13.08 -29.43
N ASN A 132 -1.14 13.45 -28.19
CA ASN A 132 -0.78 14.84 -27.84
C ASN A 132 0.74 14.98 -27.75
N THR A 133 1.39 14.79 -28.90
CA THR A 133 2.47 15.71 -29.24
C THR A 133 1.84 17.09 -29.44
N ASP A 134 1.54 17.80 -28.35
CA ASP A 134 1.41 19.25 -28.43
C ASP A 134 2.82 19.78 -28.71
N ILE A 135 3.17 19.77 -29.99
CA ILE A 135 4.32 20.45 -30.60
C ILE A 135 4.29 21.96 -30.22
N ASP A 136 3.16 22.44 -29.68
CA ASP A 136 2.90 23.81 -29.23
C ASP A 136 3.23 24.12 -27.75
N SER A 137 3.65 23.15 -26.92
CA SER A 137 4.10 23.50 -25.57
C SER A 137 5.46 24.20 -25.61
N SER A 138 5.49 25.46 -25.18
CA SER A 138 6.74 26.24 -25.16
C SER A 138 7.77 25.59 -24.22
N ILE A 139 9.05 25.86 -24.44
CA ILE A 139 10.13 25.40 -23.55
C ILE A 139 9.86 25.87 -22.11
N GLU A 140 9.36 27.10 -21.95
CA GLU A 140 9.03 27.70 -20.64
C GLU A 140 7.88 26.95 -19.94
N GLN A 141 6.81 26.60 -20.67
CA GLN A 141 5.70 25.82 -20.11
C GLN A 141 6.16 24.47 -19.58
N ARG A 142 6.99 23.75 -20.34
CA ARG A 142 7.57 22.46 -19.88
C ARG A 142 8.48 22.64 -18.66
N GLN A 143 9.22 23.75 -18.57
CA GLN A 143 10.05 24.04 -17.40
C GLN A 143 9.21 24.34 -16.16
N ASP A 144 8.11 25.08 -16.31
CA ASP A 144 7.19 25.39 -15.22
C ASP A 144 6.44 24.14 -14.73
N GLU A 145 6.00 23.26 -15.63
CA GLU A 145 5.40 21.97 -15.28
C GLU A 145 6.38 21.07 -14.50
N LEU A 146 7.65 21.01 -14.95
CA LEU A 146 8.70 20.29 -14.24
C LEU A 146 8.96 20.88 -12.84
N LYS A 147 8.95 22.21 -12.71
CA LYS A 147 9.09 22.90 -11.44
C LYS A 147 7.92 22.62 -10.51
N ALA A 148 6.69 22.68 -11.01
CA ALA A 148 5.47 22.35 -10.28
C ALA A 148 5.48 20.89 -9.81
N ARG A 149 5.94 19.96 -10.65
CA ARG A 149 6.11 18.55 -10.29
C ARG A 149 7.13 18.36 -9.17
N LYS A 150 8.30 18.98 -9.28
CA LYS A 150 9.33 18.91 -8.22
C LYS A 150 8.79 19.45 -6.89
N GLN A 151 8.05 20.56 -6.93
CA GLN A 151 7.43 21.12 -5.74
C GLN A 151 6.38 20.16 -5.16
N TRP A 152 5.50 19.59 -5.99
CA TRP A 152 4.50 18.62 -5.52
C TRP A 152 5.15 17.39 -4.88
N VAL A 153 6.23 16.85 -5.45
CA VAL A 153 6.97 15.72 -4.86
C VAL A 153 7.57 16.11 -3.52
N ALA A 154 8.19 17.29 -3.41
CA ALA A 154 8.74 17.77 -2.16
C ALA A 154 7.66 17.97 -1.08
N ASP A 155 6.50 18.51 -1.46
CA ASP A 155 5.36 18.66 -0.56
C ASP A 155 4.83 17.29 -0.14
N TYR A 156 4.63 16.37 -1.10
CA TYR A 156 4.22 14.98 -0.83
C TYR A 156 5.15 14.30 0.16
N ASP A 157 6.46 14.34 -0.07
CA ASP A 157 7.46 13.72 0.81
C ASP A 157 7.48 14.36 2.20
N LYS A 158 7.19 15.67 2.30
CA LYS A 158 7.05 16.36 3.59
C LYS A 158 5.88 15.82 4.39
N TYR A 159 4.69 15.72 3.79
CA TYR A 159 3.49 15.25 4.49
C TYR A 159 3.52 13.73 4.73
N ALA A 160 4.00 12.94 3.77
CA ALA A 160 4.04 11.48 3.86
C ALA A 160 4.85 10.97 5.06
N LYS A 161 5.84 11.74 5.54
CA LYS A 161 6.64 11.41 6.73
C LYS A 161 5.81 11.31 8.01
N ASN A 162 4.68 11.99 8.10
CA ASN A 162 3.80 11.99 9.28
C ASN A 162 2.84 10.78 9.31
N TYR A 163 2.90 9.91 8.30
CA TYR A 163 2.04 8.75 8.19
C TYR A 163 2.85 7.47 8.03
N ARG A 164 2.30 6.37 8.52
CA ARG A 164 2.78 5.02 8.20
C ARG A 164 1.87 4.36 7.17
N ALA A 165 2.46 3.58 6.27
CA ALA A 165 1.71 2.89 5.22
C ALA A 165 1.04 1.61 5.72
N CYS A 166 1.65 0.96 6.70
CA CYS A 166 1.13 -0.21 7.39
C CYS A 166 1.67 -0.28 8.82
N HIS A 167 1.06 -1.16 9.62
CA HIS A 167 1.47 -1.47 10.98
C HIS A 167 1.77 -2.95 11.08
N TYR A 168 2.91 -3.32 11.67
CA TYR A 168 3.26 -4.71 11.92
C TYR A 168 2.32 -5.33 12.96
N VAL A 169 1.84 -6.54 12.69
CA VAL A 169 0.93 -7.28 13.57
C VAL A 169 1.67 -8.43 14.24
N GLU A 170 2.04 -9.45 13.46
CA GLU A 170 2.59 -10.70 13.98
C GLU A 170 3.34 -11.44 12.87
N SER A 171 4.38 -12.19 13.25
CA SER A 171 5.10 -13.11 12.37
C SER A 171 4.75 -14.54 12.76
N MET A 172 4.39 -15.35 11.78
CA MET A 172 3.90 -16.71 11.96
C MET A 172 4.79 -17.66 11.16
N VAL A 173 5.44 -18.58 11.87
CA VAL A 173 6.48 -19.46 11.32
C VAL A 173 5.96 -20.90 11.33
N GLY A 174 6.06 -21.58 10.19
CA GLY A 174 5.72 -22.99 10.05
C GLY A 174 6.62 -23.89 10.91
N LYS A 175 6.08 -25.03 11.34
CA LYS A 175 6.75 -25.89 12.33
C LYS A 175 8.06 -26.51 11.85
N GLU A 176 8.22 -26.75 10.54
CA GLU A 176 9.46 -27.32 10.00
C GLU A 176 10.57 -26.28 9.98
N VAL A 177 10.27 -25.07 9.48
CA VAL A 177 11.21 -23.94 9.54
C VAL A 177 11.56 -23.62 11.00
N ALA A 178 10.59 -23.57 11.91
CA ALA A 178 10.87 -23.28 13.33
C ALA A 178 11.81 -24.30 14.01
N ARG A 179 11.89 -25.54 13.50
CA ARG A 179 12.78 -26.59 14.03
C ARG A 179 14.20 -26.50 13.46
N GLU A 180 14.31 -26.08 12.20
CA GLU A 180 15.58 -25.89 11.51
C GLU A 180 16.21 -24.53 11.85
N SER A 181 15.38 -23.53 12.13
CA SER A 181 15.73 -22.16 12.48
C SER A 181 16.20 -22.02 13.93
N GLY A 182 17.39 -22.54 14.22
CA GLY A 182 18.33 -21.80 15.06
C GLY A 182 18.82 -20.50 14.38
N SER A 183 18.53 -20.33 13.08
CA SER A 183 18.82 -19.16 12.24
C SER A 183 17.54 -18.67 11.55
N GLY A 184 17.28 -17.36 11.59
CA GLY A 184 16.08 -16.68 11.07
C GLY A 184 15.81 -16.85 9.56
N ALA A 185 15.03 -15.94 8.98
CA ALA A 185 14.73 -16.01 7.54
C ALA A 185 16.03 -15.94 6.71
N PRO A 186 16.02 -16.38 5.44
CA PRO A 186 17.16 -16.19 4.56
C PRO A 186 17.62 -14.72 4.56
N SER A 187 18.94 -14.47 4.58
CA SER A 187 19.49 -13.13 4.85
C SER A 187 18.95 -12.04 3.91
N HIS A 188 18.74 -12.36 2.63
CA HIS A 188 18.20 -11.42 1.64
C HIS A 188 16.71 -11.10 1.87
N ILE A 189 15.95 -12.04 2.41
CA ILE A 189 14.54 -11.82 2.80
C ILE A 189 14.50 -10.92 4.04
N ASP A 190 15.38 -11.16 5.02
CA ASP A 190 15.51 -10.29 6.19
C ASP A 190 15.91 -8.86 5.82
N GLU A 191 16.85 -8.68 4.89
CA GLU A 191 17.21 -7.36 4.35
C GLU A 191 16.01 -6.66 3.68
N PHE A 192 15.24 -7.40 2.87
CA PHE A 192 14.02 -6.89 2.25
C PHE A 192 12.98 -6.45 3.30
N ILE A 193 12.78 -7.28 4.33
CA ILE A 193 11.85 -7.00 5.43
C ILE A 193 12.28 -5.73 6.18
N GLN A 194 13.56 -5.60 6.53
CA GLN A 194 14.09 -4.41 7.20
C GLN A 194 13.91 -3.15 6.35
N TRP A 195 14.18 -3.26 5.04
CA TRP A 195 13.94 -2.18 4.09
C TRP A 195 12.45 -1.79 4.03
N HIS A 196 11.56 -2.78 3.90
CA HIS A 196 10.12 -2.58 3.85
C HIS A 196 9.61 -1.87 5.12
N ASP A 197 10.03 -2.36 6.28
CA ASP A 197 9.60 -1.85 7.58
C ASP A 197 10.03 -0.39 7.79
N LYS A 198 11.27 -0.07 7.40
CA LYS A 198 11.80 1.30 7.40
C LYS A 198 11.04 2.20 6.43
N ALA A 199 10.81 1.75 5.20
CA ALA A 199 10.12 2.53 4.18
C ALA A 199 8.66 2.82 4.58
N CYS A 200 7.97 1.83 5.14
CA CYS A 200 6.57 1.94 5.55
C CYS A 200 6.37 2.60 6.92
N GLN A 201 7.45 2.85 7.66
CA GLN A 201 7.43 3.41 9.03
C GLN A 201 6.65 2.53 10.02
N VAL A 202 6.74 1.20 9.90
CA VAL A 202 5.83 0.26 10.57
C VAL A 202 5.87 0.30 12.10
N GLU A 203 7.05 0.62 12.65
CA GLU A 203 7.32 0.70 14.09
C GLU A 203 6.97 2.06 14.70
N LYS A 204 6.68 3.08 13.87
CA LYS A 204 6.36 4.42 14.38
C LYS A 204 4.90 4.50 14.79
N ASN A 205 4.64 5.21 15.88
CA ASN A 205 3.28 5.55 16.31
C ASN A 205 2.74 6.75 15.49
N LEU A 206 2.51 6.53 14.21
CA LEU A 206 1.96 7.51 13.27
C LEU A 206 0.55 7.12 12.83
N GLU A 207 -0.22 8.08 12.33
CA GLU A 207 -1.53 7.79 11.71
C GLU A 207 -1.31 6.88 10.48
N MET A 208 -2.21 5.92 10.26
CA MET A 208 -2.19 5.07 9.06
C MET A 208 -2.93 5.76 7.91
N ALA A 209 -2.29 5.91 6.75
CA ALA A 209 -2.90 6.48 5.54
C ALA A 209 -2.39 5.79 4.26
#